data_AF-A0A0Q8T874-F1
#
_entry.id   AF-A0A0Q8T874-F1
#
_cell.length_a   1.000
_cell.length_b   1.000
_cell.length_c   1.000
_cell.angle_alpha   90.00
_cell.angle_beta   90.00
_cell.angle_gamma   90.00
#
_symmetry.space_group_name_H-M   'P 1'
#
loop_
_entity.id
_entity.type
_entity.pdbx_description
1 polymer ?
#
loop_
_entity_poly.entity_id
_entity_poly.type
_entity_poly.pdbx_seq_one_letter_code
_entity_poly.pdbx_strand_id
1 'polypeptide(L)'
;MDSSMPAGKMDMKSMMKGNNEKMSSMAMTGNPDVDFAQMMRIHHQGAIDMAQGQLRDGKDPQLLKMAKEIISAQKKEIAVLDAFLARSGKAPAGAK
;
A
#
# COMPACT_ATOMS: atom_id res chain seq x y z
N MET A 1 -19.91 -26.99 10.97
CA MET A 1 -19.37 -25.97 10.04
C MET A 1 -20.19 -24.72 10.28
N ASP A 2 -19.79 -23.92 11.27
CA ASP A 2 -20.49 -22.67 11.61
C ASP A 2 -19.86 -21.53 10.80
N SER A 3 -20.57 -21.12 9.77
CA SER A 3 -20.22 -20.02 8.87
C SER A 3 -20.70 -18.72 9.48
N SER A 4 -19.94 -18.18 10.44
CA SER A 4 -20.18 -16.83 10.95
C SER A 4 -18.87 -16.18 11.39
N MET A 5 -18.04 -15.83 10.41
CA MET A 5 -16.92 -14.92 10.66
C MET A 5 -17.51 -13.52 10.92
N PRO A 6 -17.33 -12.92 12.10
CA PRO A 6 -17.84 -11.59 12.37
C PRO A 6 -17.18 -10.58 11.42
N ALA A 7 -18.02 -9.80 10.73
CA ALA A 7 -17.67 -8.90 9.64
C ALA A 7 -16.68 -7.76 9.99
N GLY A 8 -16.29 -7.61 11.26
CA GLY A 8 -15.24 -6.67 11.71
C GLY A 8 -13.83 -7.26 11.78
N LYS A 9 -13.64 -8.50 11.34
CA LYS A 9 -12.37 -9.25 11.36
C LYS A 9 -11.87 -9.62 9.96
N MET A 10 -11.93 -8.71 8.99
CA MET A 10 -10.89 -8.77 7.95
C MET A 10 -9.58 -8.37 8.62
N ASP A 11 -8.92 -9.37 9.20
CA ASP A 11 -7.78 -9.27 10.09
C ASP A 11 -6.72 -8.35 9.50
N MET A 12 -6.34 -7.27 10.21
CA MET A 12 -5.22 -6.40 9.82
C MET A 12 -3.97 -7.22 9.52
N LYS A 13 -3.79 -8.36 10.20
CA LYS A 13 -2.72 -9.31 9.94
C LYS A 13 -2.81 -9.95 8.55
N SER A 14 -4.01 -10.25 8.07
CA SER A 14 -4.23 -10.77 6.71
C SER A 14 -3.90 -9.71 5.65
N MET A 15 -4.31 -8.46 5.87
CA MET A 15 -3.94 -7.34 4.99
C MET A 15 -2.42 -7.16 4.94
N MET A 16 -1.77 -7.15 6.11
CA MET A 16 -0.32 -7.02 6.20
C MET A 16 0.41 -8.21 5.57
N LYS A 17 -0.08 -9.44 5.76
CA LYS A 17 0.46 -10.65 5.12
C LYS A 17 0.36 -10.57 3.60
N GLY A 18 -0.81 -10.22 3.06
CA GLY A 18 -1.00 -10.06 1.62
C GLY A 18 -0.13 -8.94 1.03
N ASN A 19 0.05 -7.84 1.76
CA ASN A 19 0.97 -6.78 1.34
C ASN A 19 2.43 -7.24 1.36
N ASN A 20 2.84 -7.96 2.40
CA ASN A 20 4.19 -8.50 2.49
C ASN A 20 4.48 -9.53 1.40
N GLU A 21 3.53 -10.42 1.09
CA GLU A 21 3.65 -11.36 -0.02
C GLU A 21 3.82 -10.65 -1.35
N LYS A 22 3.03 -9.60 -1.63
CA LYS A 22 3.18 -8.77 -2.84
C LYS A 22 4.58 -8.17 -2.92
N MET A 23 5.07 -7.54 -1.84
CA MET A 23 6.41 -6.96 -1.77
C MET A 23 7.51 -8.01 -1.97
N SER A 24 7.41 -9.18 -1.32
CA SER A 24 8.40 -10.26 -1.46
C SER A 24 8.38 -10.92 -2.84
N SER A 25 7.25 -10.91 -3.55
CA SER A 25 7.10 -11.47 -4.89
C SER A 25 7.53 -10.52 -6.02
N MET A 26 7.88 -9.27 -5.69
CA MET A 26 8.26 -8.27 -6.67
C MET A 26 9.63 -8.57 -7.28
N ALA A 27 9.68 -8.61 -8.61
CA ALA A 27 10.94 -8.75 -9.33
C ALA A 27 11.70 -7.41 -9.31
N MET A 28 12.89 -7.41 -8.72
CA MET A 28 13.77 -6.25 -8.73
C MET A 28 14.34 -6.03 -10.12
N THR A 29 14.28 -4.80 -10.61
CA THR A 29 14.83 -4.42 -11.92
C THR A 29 16.32 -4.09 -11.82
N GLY A 30 16.85 -3.89 -10.61
CA GLY A 30 18.23 -3.47 -10.37
C GLY A 30 18.44 -1.96 -10.56
N ASN A 31 17.37 -1.20 -10.82
CA ASN A 31 17.39 0.25 -10.83
C ASN A 31 16.80 0.72 -9.49
N PRO A 32 17.60 1.32 -8.59
CA PRO A 32 17.13 1.71 -7.26
C PRO A 32 15.90 2.63 -7.27
N ASP A 33 15.78 3.53 -8.24
CA ASP A 33 14.65 4.45 -8.32
C ASP A 33 13.36 3.72 -8.74
N VAL A 34 13.47 2.78 -9.69
CA VAL A 34 12.34 1.96 -10.12
C VAL A 34 11.93 1.00 -9.01
N ASP A 35 12.89 0.30 -8.41
CA ASP A 35 12.66 -0.65 -7.32
C ASP A 35 12.04 0.06 -6.10
N PHE A 36 12.55 1.24 -5.73
CA PHE A 36 11.96 2.06 -4.67
C PHE A 36 10.53 2.47 -5.01
N ALA A 37 10.29 3.00 -6.22
CA ALA A 37 8.98 3.49 -6.61
C ALA A 37 7.93 2.38 -6.61
N GLN A 38 8.32 1.22 -7.13
CA GLN A 38 7.50 0.01 -7.18
C GLN A 38 7.16 -0.54 -5.78
N MET A 39 8.18 -0.70 -4.93
CA MET A 39 8.00 -1.21 -3.56
C MET A 39 7.17 -0.25 -2.71
N MET A 40 7.46 1.05 -2.79
CA MET A 40 6.78 2.06 -1.98
C MET A 40 5.32 2.22 -2.38
N ARG A 41 5.00 2.04 -3.67
CA ARG A 41 3.61 2.03 -4.14
C ARG A 41 2.81 0.91 -3.50
N ILE A 42 3.37 -0.30 -3.44
CA ILE A 42 2.71 -1.46 -2.80
C ILE A 42 2.57 -1.19 -1.30
N HIS A 43 3.65 -0.79 -0.65
CA HIS A 43 3.65 -0.46 0.79
C HIS A 43 2.58 0.57 1.15
N HIS A 44 2.49 1.67 0.39
CA HIS A 44 1.48 2.70 0.62
C HIS A 44 0.06 2.21 0.39
N GLN A 45 -0.18 1.36 -0.62
CA GLN A 45 -1.50 0.77 -0.81
C GLN A 45 -1.90 -0.09 0.40
N GLY A 46 -0.98 -0.90 0.93
CA GLY A 46 -1.24 -1.69 2.14
C GLY A 46 -1.57 -0.83 3.35
N ALA A 47 -0.88 0.30 3.54
CA ALA A 47 -1.17 1.23 4.63
C ALA A 47 -2.51 1.96 4.45
N ILE A 48 -2.91 2.30 3.21
CA ILE A 48 -4.26 2.80 2.91
C ILE A 48 -5.32 1.76 3.26
N ASP A 49 -5.13 0.49 2.88
CA ASP A 49 -6.08 -0.59 3.15
C ASP A 49 -6.27 -0.79 4.66
N MET A 50 -5.18 -0.76 5.44
CA MET A 50 -5.23 -0.82 6.91
C MET A 50 -5.91 0.41 7.52
N ALA A 51 -5.61 1.61 7.03
CA ALA A 51 -6.25 2.84 7.49
C ALA A 51 -7.77 2.83 7.20
N GLN A 52 -8.18 2.29 6.06
CA GLN A 52 -9.61 2.08 5.77
C GLN A 52 -10.24 1.07 6.74
N GLY A 53 -9.53 -0.01 7.09
CA GLY A 53 -9.95 -0.93 8.15
C GLY A 53 -10.16 -0.21 9.49
N GLN A 54 -9.21 0.64 9.89
CA GLN A 54 -9.33 1.46 11.10
C GLN A 54 -10.54 2.40 11.05
N LEU A 55 -10.86 2.99 9.88
CA LEU A 55 -12.04 3.85 9.74
C LEU A 55 -13.37 3.10 9.82
N ARG A 56 -13.40 1.82 9.45
CA ARG A 56 -14.61 0.99 9.52
C ARG A 56 -14.87 0.48 10.93
N ASP A 57 -13.84 -0.05 11.57
CA ASP A 57 -14.01 -0.88 12.77
C ASP A 57 -13.40 -0.22 14.04
N GLY A 58 -12.56 0.80 13.87
CA GLY A 58 -11.90 1.52 14.95
C GLY A 58 -12.85 2.44 15.71
N LYS A 59 -12.50 2.71 16.98
CA LYS A 59 -13.32 3.52 17.89
C LYS A 59 -12.58 4.71 18.50
N ASP A 60 -11.25 4.67 18.53
CA ASP A 60 -10.44 5.74 19.09
C ASP A 60 -10.41 6.97 18.16
N PRO A 61 -10.87 8.16 18.61
CA PRO A 61 -10.93 9.34 17.76
C PRO A 61 -9.58 9.82 17.22
N GLN A 62 -8.49 9.65 17.98
CA GLN A 62 -7.15 10.04 17.53
C GLN A 62 -6.66 9.12 16.42
N LEU A 63 -6.87 7.80 16.58
CA LEU A 63 -6.51 6.82 15.55
C LEU A 63 -7.38 6.95 14.29
N LEU A 64 -8.67 7.29 14.44
CA LEU A 64 -9.54 7.59 13.29
C LEU A 64 -9.08 8.84 12.54
N LYS A 65 -8.64 9.89 13.25
CA LYS A 65 -8.05 11.08 12.63
C LYS A 65 -6.76 10.72 11.88
N MET A 66 -5.86 9.99 12.53
CA MET A 66 -4.62 9.51 11.92
C MET A 66 -4.87 8.67 10.66
N ALA A 67 -5.88 7.79 10.67
CA ALA A 67 -6.23 6.99 9.50
C ALA A 67 -6.66 7.86 8.30
N LYS A 68 -7.43 8.94 8.52
CA LYS A 68 -7.78 9.89 7.44
C LYS A 68 -6.56 10.61 6.88
N GLU A 69 -5.63 10.99 7.76
CA GLU A 69 -4.38 11.67 7.38
C GLU A 69 -3.48 10.74 6.55
N ILE A 70 -3.32 9.48 6.98
CA ILE A 70 -2.59 8.44 6.24
C ILE A 70 -3.17 8.27 4.83
N ILE A 71 -4.50 8.12 4.71
CA ILE A 71 -5.15 7.94 3.40
C ILE A 71 -4.88 9.15 2.49
N SER A 72 -4.99 10.37 3.03
CA SER A 72 -4.79 11.59 2.25
C SER A 72 -3.34 11.75 1.77
N ALA A 73 -2.37 11.55 2.67
CA ALA A 73 -0.95 11.67 2.36
C ALA A 73 -0.51 10.60 1.35
N GLN A 74 -0.80 9.33 1.64
CA GLN A 74 -0.29 8.23 0.84
C GLN A 74 -0.95 8.13 -0.54
N LYS A 75 -2.19 8.61 -0.72
CA LYS A 75 -2.77 8.76 -2.06
C LYS A 75 -2.00 9.78 -2.92
N LYS A 76 -1.51 10.87 -2.33
CA LYS A 76 -0.69 11.85 -3.04
C LYS A 76 0.67 11.27 -3.41
N GLU A 77 1.28 10.53 -2.49
CA GLU A 77 2.56 9.85 -2.73
C GLU A 77 2.41 8.78 -3.81
N ILE A 78 1.36 7.95 -3.79
CA ILE A 78 1.05 6.99 -4.87
C ILE A 78 0.93 7.70 -6.22
N ALA A 79 0.29 8.87 -6.30
CA ALA A 79 0.20 9.60 -7.56
C ALA A 79 1.58 10.03 -8.09
N VAL A 80 2.50 10.41 -7.21
CA VAL A 80 3.90 10.72 -7.58
C VAL A 80 4.63 9.48 -8.06
N LEU A 81 4.47 8.35 -7.35
CA LEU A 81 5.10 7.06 -7.69
C LEU A 81 4.56 6.52 -9.02
N ASP A 82 3.25 6.60 -9.26
CA ASP A 82 2.61 6.19 -10.51
C ASP A 82 3.06 7.05 -11.68
N ALA A 83 3.15 8.37 -11.49
CA ALA A 83 3.71 9.27 -12.50
C ALA A 83 5.18 8.94 -12.81
N PHE A 84 5.98 8.55 -11.80
CA PHE A 84 7.33 8.04 -11.98
C PHE A 84 7.38 6.75 -12.78
N LEU A 85 6.59 5.75 -12.41
CA LEU A 85 6.63 4.45 -13.07
C LEU A 85 6.15 4.55 -14.52
N ALA A 86 5.15 5.38 -14.79
CA ALA A 86 4.63 5.62 -16.14
C ALA A 86 5.66 6.26 -17.09
N ARG A 87 6.55 7.13 -16.58
CA ARG A 87 7.63 7.71 -17.39
C ARG A 87 8.84 6.78 -17.50
N SER A 88 9.16 6.03 -16.43
CA SER A 88 10.30 5.10 -16.42
C SER A 88 10.05 3.87 -17.29
N GLY A 89 8.80 3.42 -17.44
CA GLY A 89 8.42 2.37 -18.40
C GLY A 89 8.40 2.80 -19.88
N LYS A 90 8.56 4.11 -20.16
CA LYS A 90 8.68 4.66 -21.52
C LYS A 90 10.11 5.06 -21.89
N ALA A 91 11.03 5.08 -20.92
CA ALA A 91 12.43 5.41 -21.17
C ALA A 91 13.13 4.19 -21.81
N PRO A 92 13.95 4.36 -22.86
CA PRO A 92 14.79 3.28 -23.35
C PRO A 92 15.72 2.82 -22.23
N ALA A 93 15.77 1.51 -22.01
CA ALA A 93 16.66 0.88 -21.05
C ALA A 93 18.12 1.27 -21.37
N GLY A 94 18.69 2.20 -20.60
CA GLY A 94 20.08 2.64 -20.80
C GLY A 94 20.32 4.13 -20.57
N ALA A 95 20.01 4.63 -19.39
CA ALA A 95 20.62 5.85 -18.85
C ALA A 95 20.67 5.63 -17.32
N LYS A 96 21.80 5.32 -16.70
CA LYS A 96 23.18 5.74 -16.93
C LYS A 96 24.12 4.65 -16.39
#